data_AF-A0A832BVE2-F1
#
_entry.id   AF-A0A832BVE2-F1
#
_cell.length_a   1.000
_cell.length_b   1.000
_cell.length_c   1.000
_cell.angle_alpha   90.00
_cell.angle_beta   90.00
_cell.angle_gamma   90.00
#
_symmetry.space_group_name_H-M   'P 1'
#
loop_
_entity.id
_entity.type
_entity.pdbx_description
1 polymer ?
#
loop_
_entity_poly.entity_id
_entity_poly.type
_entity_poly.pdbx_seq_one_letter_code
_entity_poly.pdbx_strand_id
1 'polypeptide(L)'
;MNEEILRLFMIGFIIVFLWVVLFWKFFKKITLIQKDFEIENQAAYKRIKRLQCVNLWILSLYVLMIVLFVFTPKWYKVFLPIDALNNPAINMMGLLILKISLVWVVVVQLQLDAAIFKYSRKIDELSSMELVFFFERLLIKGLLLMFIGMFVTLSNIIGLLLCCAAFWYYYKKKNNMRRLQV
;
A
#
# COMPACT_ATOMS: atom_id res chain seq x y z
N MET A 1 -4.83 25.96 -3.45
CA MET A 1 -3.94 25.48 -2.38
C MET A 1 -2.53 25.79 -2.82
N ASN A 2 -1.80 26.56 -2.01
CA ASN A 2 -0.44 26.98 -2.35
C ASN A 2 0.51 25.78 -2.28
N GLU A 3 1.58 25.81 -3.07
CA GLU A 3 2.58 24.73 -3.09
C GLU A 3 3.19 24.46 -1.71
N GLU A 4 3.38 25.51 -0.91
CA GLU A 4 3.90 25.39 0.46
C GLU A 4 2.99 24.56 1.37
N ILE A 5 1.66 24.78 1.26
CA ILE A 5 0.66 24.04 2.02
C ILE A 5 0.67 22.57 1.59
N LEU A 6 0.79 22.32 0.28
CA LEU A 6 0.90 20.97 -0.25
C LEU A 6 2.15 20.26 0.29
N ARG A 7 3.31 20.92 0.29
CA ARG A 7 4.55 20.36 0.84
C ARG A 7 4.42 20.00 2.32
N LEU A 8 3.86 20.90 3.14
CA LEU A 8 3.62 20.63 4.56
C LEU A 8 2.69 19.42 4.76
N PHE A 9 1.62 19.33 3.98
CA PHE A 9 0.71 18.17 4.03
C PHE A 9 1.42 16.87 3.66
N MET A 10 2.25 16.88 2.62
CA MET A 10 2.97 15.69 2.18
C MET A 10 4.03 15.23 3.19
N ILE A 11 4.68 16.16 3.90
CA ILE A 11 5.55 15.84 5.05
C ILE A 11 4.74 15.15 6.15
N GLY A 12 3.65 15.80 6.58
CA GLY A 12 2.80 15.27 7.64
C GLY A 12 2.25 13.88 7.28
N PHE A 13 1.82 13.71 6.04
CA PHE A 13 1.34 12.43 5.53
C PHE A 13 2.43 11.35 5.59
N ILE A 14 3.66 11.63 5.14
CA ILE A 14 4.77 10.67 5.25
C ILE A 14 5.05 10.30 6.69
N ILE A 15 5.11 11.28 7.60
CA ILE A 15 5.44 11.04 9.00
C ILE A 15 4.37 10.10 9.60
N VAL A 16 3.09 10.43 9.42
CA VAL A 16 1.98 9.58 9.90
C VAL A 16 2.06 8.20 9.26
N PHE A 17 2.27 8.12 7.96
CA PHE A 17 2.34 6.86 7.23
C PHE A 17 3.51 5.99 7.68
N LEU A 18 4.72 6.55 7.81
CA LEU A 18 5.90 5.85 8.33
C LEU A 18 5.68 5.42 9.77
N TRP A 19 5.04 6.25 10.59
CA TRP A 19 4.70 5.90 11.96
C TRP A 19 3.76 4.68 12.00
N VAL A 20 2.71 4.66 11.18
CA VAL A 20 1.82 3.49 11.01
C VAL A 20 2.62 2.25 10.60
N VAL A 21 3.50 2.37 9.60
CA VAL A 21 4.31 1.23 9.10
C VAL A 21 5.33 0.72 10.14
N LEU A 22 5.98 1.61 10.89
CA LEU A 22 6.97 1.25 11.91
C LEU A 22 6.29 0.62 13.13
N PHE A 23 5.20 1.22 13.59
CA PHE A 23 4.38 0.70 14.68
C PHE A 23 3.88 -0.71 14.33
N TRP A 24 3.50 -0.93 13.07
CA TRP A 24 3.09 -2.23 12.56
C TRP A 24 4.18 -3.31 12.65
N LYS A 25 5.43 -2.98 12.28
CA LYS A 25 6.55 -3.93 12.40
C LYS A 25 6.80 -4.34 13.86
N PHE A 26 6.61 -3.42 14.79
CA PHE A 26 6.76 -3.69 16.21
C PHE A 26 5.68 -4.66 16.71
N PHE A 27 4.41 -4.43 16.36
CA PHE A 27 3.30 -5.32 16.70
C PHE A 27 3.46 -6.73 16.13
N LYS A 28 3.86 -6.86 14.85
CA LYS A 28 4.12 -8.17 14.23
C LYS A 28 5.23 -8.99 14.89
N LYS A 29 6.20 -8.32 15.54
CA LYS A 29 7.30 -9.01 16.23
C LYS A 29 6.81 -9.64 17.55
N ILE A 30 5.80 -9.06 18.17
CA ILE A 30 5.20 -9.54 19.43
C ILE A 30 4.29 -10.75 19.15
N THR A 31 3.64 -10.82 17.99
CA THR A 31 2.75 -11.91 17.57
C THR A 31 3.46 -13.01 16.76
N LEU A 32 4.70 -13.35 17.11
CA LEU A 32 5.50 -14.37 16.43
C LEU A 32 4.86 -15.76 16.56
N ILE A 33 3.99 -16.09 15.60
CA ILE A 33 3.25 -17.35 15.49
C ILE A 33 4.07 -18.31 14.62
N GLN A 34 4.43 -19.46 15.19
CA GLN A 34 5.07 -20.57 14.48
C GLN A 34 4.16 -21.03 13.32
N LYS A 35 4.78 -21.15 12.14
CA LYS A 35 4.11 -21.37 10.86
C LYS A 35 4.11 -22.84 10.48
N ASP A 36 3.14 -23.60 10.95
CA ASP A 36 2.80 -24.88 10.33
C ASP A 36 1.59 -24.68 9.42
N PHE A 37 1.88 -24.27 8.18
CA PHE A 37 0.87 -24.22 7.12
C PHE A 37 0.91 -25.53 6.32
N GLU A 38 -0.25 -26.07 5.96
CA GLU A 38 -0.37 -27.13 4.95
C GLU A 38 0.25 -26.70 3.60
N ILE A 39 0.81 -27.66 2.87
CA ILE A 39 1.67 -27.43 1.68
C ILE A 39 0.95 -26.60 0.59
N GLU A 40 -0.34 -26.80 0.39
CA GLU A 40 -1.14 -26.07 -0.61
C GLU A 40 -1.38 -24.60 -0.21
N ASN A 41 -1.69 -24.38 1.08
CA ASN A 41 -1.86 -23.05 1.67
C ASN A 41 -0.54 -22.25 1.70
N GLN A 42 0.60 -22.93 1.81
CA GLN A 42 1.92 -22.28 1.71
C GLN A 42 2.19 -21.64 0.35
N ALA A 43 1.78 -22.29 -0.76
CA ALA A 43 2.01 -21.79 -2.10
C ALA A 43 1.19 -20.52 -2.39
N ALA A 44 -0.08 -20.51 -1.99
CA ALA A 44 -0.96 -19.34 -2.08
C ALA A 44 -0.43 -18.18 -1.22
N TYR A 45 -0.01 -18.47 0.01
CA TYR A 45 0.57 -17.48 0.91
C TYR A 45 1.87 -16.86 0.40
N LYS A 46 2.80 -17.67 -0.12
CA LYS A 46 4.03 -17.16 -0.75
C LYS A 46 3.74 -16.21 -1.92
N ARG A 47 2.67 -16.44 -2.69
CA ARG A 47 2.28 -15.56 -3.81
C ARG A 47 1.74 -14.22 -3.34
N ILE A 48 0.86 -14.20 -2.34
CA ILE A 48 0.32 -12.95 -1.78
C ILE A 48 1.42 -12.15 -1.09
N LYS A 49 2.32 -12.82 -0.35
CA LYS A 49 3.48 -12.16 0.25
C LYS A 49 4.42 -11.54 -0.79
N ARG A 50 4.60 -12.17 -1.96
CA ARG A 50 5.36 -11.60 -3.08
C ARG A 50 4.67 -10.35 -3.66
N LEU A 51 3.34 -10.40 -3.81
CA LEU A 51 2.54 -9.23 -4.20
C LEU A 51 2.74 -8.05 -3.25
N GLN A 52 2.66 -8.31 -1.96
CA GLN A 52 2.88 -7.30 -0.93
C GLN A 52 4.30 -6.73 -0.98
N CYS A 53 5.31 -7.59 -1.16
CA CYS A 53 6.71 -7.14 -1.26
C CYS A 53 6.93 -6.18 -2.44
N VAL A 54 6.39 -6.49 -3.62
CA VAL A 54 6.50 -5.60 -4.80
C VAL A 54 5.78 -4.27 -4.55
N ASN A 55 4.59 -4.28 -3.97
CA ASN A 55 3.89 -3.04 -3.63
C ASN A 55 4.64 -2.20 -2.57
N LEU A 56 5.34 -2.84 -1.62
CA LEU A 56 6.21 -2.13 -0.68
C LEU A 56 7.42 -1.48 -1.37
N TRP A 57 7.99 -2.10 -2.39
CA TRP A 57 9.04 -1.47 -3.21
C TRP A 57 8.52 -0.26 -3.97
N ILE A 58 7.36 -0.37 -4.61
CA ILE A 58 6.71 0.75 -5.30
C ILE A 58 6.42 1.90 -4.33
N LEU A 59 5.88 1.57 -3.17
CA LEU A 59 5.63 2.52 -2.09
C LEU A 59 6.93 3.23 -1.65
N SER A 60 8.04 2.51 -1.51
CA SER A 60 9.33 3.12 -1.16
C SER A 60 9.80 4.13 -2.20
N LEU A 61 9.56 3.88 -3.48
CA LEU A 61 9.87 4.83 -4.55
C LEU A 61 8.99 6.09 -4.45
N TYR A 62 7.71 5.93 -4.16
CA TYR A 62 6.84 7.08 -3.91
C TYR A 62 7.29 7.91 -2.69
N VAL A 63 7.68 7.28 -1.59
CA VAL A 63 8.22 8.00 -0.42
C VAL A 63 9.45 8.80 -0.82
N LEU A 64 10.37 8.21 -1.61
CA LEU A 64 11.53 8.93 -2.15
C LEU A 64 11.12 10.12 -3.01
N MET A 65 10.13 9.97 -3.89
CA MET A 65 9.63 11.05 -4.74
C MET A 65 9.09 12.22 -3.92
N ILE A 66 8.34 11.94 -2.86
CA ILE A 66 7.80 12.97 -1.97
C ILE A 66 8.93 13.64 -1.17
N VAL A 67 9.91 12.88 -0.67
CA VAL A 67 11.09 13.45 0.00
C VAL A 67 11.81 14.42 -0.94
N LEU A 68 12.02 14.04 -2.20
CA LEU A 68 12.64 14.91 -3.21
C LEU A 68 11.75 16.11 -3.56
N PHE A 69 10.44 15.94 -3.62
CA PHE A 69 9.48 17.04 -3.81
C PHE A 69 9.57 18.09 -2.70
N VAL A 70 9.69 17.63 -1.46
CA VAL A 70 9.72 18.50 -0.28
C VAL A 70 11.07 19.19 -0.10
N PHE A 71 12.15 18.41 -0.01
CA PHE A 71 13.46 18.90 0.43
C PHE A 71 14.33 19.41 -0.72
N THR A 72 14.14 18.88 -1.92
CA THR A 72 15.02 19.13 -3.07
C THR A 72 14.21 19.30 -4.36
N PRO A 73 13.36 20.34 -4.46
CA PRO A 73 12.46 20.55 -5.61
C PRO A 73 13.21 20.66 -6.95
N LYS A 74 14.50 21.04 -6.94
CA LYS A 74 15.36 21.01 -8.14
C LYS A 74 15.50 19.60 -8.72
N TRP A 75 15.65 18.59 -7.86
CA TRP A 75 15.78 17.18 -8.25
C TRP A 75 14.44 16.54 -8.57
N TYR A 76 13.33 17.09 -8.05
CA TYR A 76 12.00 16.60 -8.37
C TYR A 76 11.65 16.68 -9.86
N LYS A 77 12.27 17.60 -10.61
CA LYS A 77 12.12 17.71 -12.07
C LYS A 77 12.48 16.42 -12.82
N VAL A 78 13.34 15.57 -12.26
CA VAL A 78 13.71 14.26 -12.83
C VAL A 78 12.48 13.34 -12.96
N PHE A 79 11.46 13.51 -12.10
CA PHE A 79 10.23 12.72 -12.16
C PHE A 79 9.23 13.19 -13.22
N LEU A 80 9.59 14.22 -14.00
CA LEU A 80 8.78 14.80 -15.06
C LEU A 80 7.39 15.22 -14.52
N PRO A 81 7.33 16.30 -13.71
CA PRO A 81 6.06 16.86 -13.27
C PRO A 81 5.22 17.30 -14.48
N ILE A 82 3.92 17.08 -14.40
CA ILE A 82 2.95 17.46 -15.43
C ILE A 82 2.33 18.78 -15.00
N ASP A 83 2.90 19.89 -15.46
CA ASP A 83 2.46 21.24 -15.07
C ASP A 83 0.97 21.49 -15.36
N ALA A 84 0.44 20.87 -16.42
CA ALA A 84 -0.99 20.93 -16.79
C ALA A 84 -1.93 20.34 -15.73
N LEU A 85 -1.44 19.42 -14.88
CA LEU A 85 -2.22 18.80 -13.80
C LEU A 85 -1.96 19.46 -12.44
N ASN A 86 -1.07 20.44 -12.36
CA ASN A 86 -0.80 21.19 -11.13
C ASN A 86 -1.92 22.21 -10.85
N ASN A 87 -3.12 21.70 -10.61
CA ASN A 87 -4.29 22.49 -10.26
C ASN A 87 -4.63 22.26 -8.78
N PRO A 88 -4.91 23.33 -8.00
CA PRO A 88 -5.41 23.22 -6.63
C PRO A 88 -6.51 22.19 -6.39
N ALA A 89 -7.47 22.09 -7.31
CA ALA A 89 -8.58 21.15 -7.19
C ALA A 89 -8.12 19.70 -7.31
N ILE A 90 -7.24 19.41 -8.28
CA ILE A 90 -6.68 18.07 -8.51
C ILE A 90 -5.83 17.65 -7.31
N ASN A 91 -4.96 18.53 -6.82
CA ASN A 91 -4.13 18.26 -5.65
C ASN A 91 -4.98 17.99 -4.41
N MET A 92 -6.08 18.72 -4.22
CA MET A 92 -7.01 18.49 -3.11
C MET A 92 -7.74 17.14 -3.24
N MET A 93 -8.17 16.76 -4.44
CA MET A 93 -8.74 15.43 -4.68
C MET A 93 -7.74 14.32 -4.37
N GLY A 94 -6.48 14.48 -4.80
CA GLY A 94 -5.40 13.55 -4.48
C GLY A 94 -5.22 13.38 -2.98
N LEU A 95 -5.20 14.48 -2.22
CA LEU A 95 -5.10 14.45 -0.76
C LEU A 95 -6.29 13.75 -0.09
N LEU A 96 -7.52 13.95 -0.58
CA LEU A 96 -8.70 13.25 -0.08
C LEU A 96 -8.59 11.74 -0.31
N ILE A 97 -8.18 11.33 -1.52
CA ILE A 97 -7.93 9.92 -1.84
C ILE A 97 -6.87 9.34 -0.91
N LEU A 98 -5.78 10.07 -0.65
CA LEU A 98 -4.73 9.66 0.28
C LEU A 98 -5.26 9.46 1.70
N LYS A 99 -6.05 10.39 2.23
CA LYS A 99 -6.67 10.25 3.56
C LYS A 99 -7.56 9.02 3.65
N ILE A 100 -8.45 8.82 2.66
CA ILE A 100 -9.33 7.64 2.60
C ILE A 100 -8.50 6.37 2.54
N SER A 101 -7.46 6.34 1.70
CA SER A 101 -6.60 5.17 1.56
C SER A 101 -5.82 4.85 2.83
N LEU A 102 -5.36 5.87 3.58
CA LEU A 102 -4.66 5.69 4.83
C LEU A 102 -5.56 5.05 5.88
N VAL A 103 -6.78 5.58 6.07
CA VAL A 103 -7.77 5.01 6.98
C VAL A 103 -8.09 3.57 6.57
N TRP A 104 -8.29 3.31 5.28
CA TRP A 104 -8.53 1.97 4.77
C TRP A 104 -7.39 1.00 5.13
N VAL A 105 -6.14 1.40 4.88
CA VAL A 105 -4.97 0.57 5.18
C VAL A 105 -4.90 0.27 6.67
N VAL A 106 -5.10 1.26 7.55
CA VAL A 106 -5.08 1.08 9.00
C VAL A 106 -6.20 0.14 9.47
N VAL A 107 -7.43 0.32 9.00
CA VAL A 107 -8.57 -0.53 9.38
C VAL A 107 -8.33 -1.98 8.97
N VAL A 108 -7.91 -2.20 7.72
CA VAL A 108 -7.64 -3.55 7.20
C VAL A 108 -6.44 -4.19 7.91
N GLN A 109 -5.43 -3.40 8.27
CA GLN A 109 -4.33 -3.86 9.11
C GLN A 109 -4.87 -4.41 10.44
N LEU A 110 -5.62 -3.62 11.20
CA LEU A 110 -6.18 -4.08 12.48
C LEU A 110 -7.02 -5.37 12.34
N GLN A 111 -7.82 -5.48 11.27
CA GLN A 111 -8.60 -6.69 10.98
C GLN A 111 -7.72 -7.90 10.63
N LEU A 112 -6.65 -7.69 9.86
CA LEU A 112 -5.68 -8.73 9.53
C LEU A 112 -5.00 -9.27 10.79
N ASP A 113 -4.66 -8.40 11.74
CA ASP A 113 -4.05 -8.83 13.00
C ASP A 113 -5.02 -9.64 13.87
N ALA A 114 -6.28 -9.21 13.97
CA ALA A 114 -7.31 -9.99 14.66
C ALA A 114 -7.50 -11.38 14.02
N ALA A 115 -7.46 -11.46 12.69
CA ALA A 115 -7.54 -12.72 11.95
C ALA A 115 -6.32 -13.63 12.21
N ILE A 116 -5.11 -13.07 12.17
CA ILE A 116 -3.87 -13.79 12.47
C ILE A 116 -3.88 -14.30 13.93
N PHE A 117 -4.37 -13.48 14.86
CA PHE A 117 -4.50 -13.87 16.26
C PHE A 117 -5.49 -15.02 16.44
N LYS A 118 -6.66 -14.98 15.79
CA LYS A 118 -7.64 -16.09 15.82
C LYS A 118 -7.04 -17.39 15.25
N TYR A 119 -6.34 -17.29 14.11
CA TYR A 119 -5.64 -18.42 13.50
C TYR A 119 -4.60 -19.04 14.42
N SER A 120 -3.81 -18.22 15.13
CA SER A 120 -2.76 -18.72 16.03
C SER A 120 -3.24 -19.57 17.20
N ARG A 121 -4.48 -19.35 17.65
CA ARG A 121 -5.10 -20.10 18.74
C ARG A 121 -5.83 -21.35 18.25
N LYS A 122 -5.68 -21.71 16.98
CA LYS A 122 -6.34 -22.86 16.34
C LYS A 122 -7.87 -22.83 16.42
N ILE A 123 -8.45 -21.62 16.57
CA ILE A 123 -9.90 -21.44 16.59
C ILE A 123 -10.37 -21.43 15.12
N ASP A 124 -11.06 -22.48 14.69
CA ASP A 124 -11.52 -22.66 13.31
C ASP A 124 -10.38 -22.46 12.27
N GLU A 125 -9.31 -23.26 12.34
CA GLU A 125 -8.07 -23.08 11.55
C GLU A 125 -8.31 -22.81 10.05
N LEU A 126 -9.23 -23.56 9.42
CA LEU A 126 -9.51 -23.42 7.99
C LEU A 126 -10.20 -22.08 7.65
N SER A 127 -11.23 -21.68 8.43
CA SER A 127 -11.96 -20.42 8.18
C SER A 127 -11.10 -19.20 8.54
N SER A 128 -10.27 -19.32 9.58
CA SER A 128 -9.37 -18.27 10.01
C SER A 128 -8.28 -17.99 8.98
N MET A 129 -7.82 -19.01 8.24
CA MET A 129 -6.83 -18.83 7.17
C MET A 129 -7.41 -18.11 5.94
N GLU A 130 -8.62 -18.48 5.52
CA GLU A 130 -9.32 -17.78 4.43
C GLU A 130 -9.55 -16.30 4.77
N LEU A 131 -9.86 -16.01 6.03
CA LEU A 131 -10.03 -14.65 6.54
C LEU A 131 -8.73 -13.83 6.45
N VAL A 132 -7.58 -14.42 6.80
CA VAL A 132 -6.26 -13.79 6.65
C VAL A 132 -5.98 -13.46 5.18
N PHE A 133 -6.22 -14.40 4.27
CA PHE A 133 -6.02 -14.16 2.84
C PHE A 133 -6.95 -13.07 2.29
N PHE A 134 -8.18 -13.00 2.77
CA PHE A 134 -9.12 -11.97 2.42
C PHE A 134 -8.63 -10.58 2.83
N PHE A 135 -8.18 -10.42 4.09
CA PHE A 135 -7.65 -9.14 4.57
C PHE A 135 -6.32 -8.76 3.91
N GLU A 136 -5.42 -9.70 3.62
CA GLU A 136 -4.20 -9.39 2.84
C GLU A 136 -4.55 -8.87 1.43
N ARG A 137 -5.57 -9.42 0.78
CA ARG A 137 -6.03 -8.92 -0.53
C ARG A 137 -6.68 -7.53 -0.41
N LEU A 138 -7.42 -7.27 0.66
CA LEU A 138 -7.98 -5.94 0.94
C LEU A 138 -6.87 -4.91 1.21
N LEU A 139 -5.80 -5.30 1.91
CA LEU A 139 -4.66 -4.44 2.18
C LEU A 139 -4.00 -4.00 0.87
N ILE A 140 -3.79 -4.95 -0.05
CA ILE A 140 -3.23 -4.66 -1.38
C ILE A 140 -4.12 -3.67 -2.14
N LYS A 141 -5.44 -3.80 -2.08
CA LYS A 141 -6.36 -2.83 -2.70
C LYS A 141 -6.24 -1.43 -2.08
N GLY A 142 -6.10 -1.34 -0.76
CA GLY A 142 -5.85 -0.08 -0.06
C GLY A 142 -4.55 0.59 -0.52
N LEU A 143 -3.49 -0.18 -0.71
CA LEU A 143 -2.22 0.32 -1.26
C LEU A 143 -2.35 0.81 -2.71
N LEU A 144 -3.11 0.11 -3.56
CA LEU A 144 -3.38 0.56 -4.92
C LEU A 144 -4.14 1.89 -4.95
N LEU A 145 -5.14 2.05 -4.08
CA LEU A 145 -5.87 3.32 -3.94
C LEU A 145 -4.94 4.44 -3.47
N MET A 146 -4.02 4.14 -2.55
CA MET A 146 -3.01 5.11 -2.10
C MET A 146 -2.06 5.52 -3.24
N PHE A 147 -1.68 4.61 -4.14
CA PHE A 147 -0.86 4.96 -5.32
C PHE A 147 -1.59 5.90 -6.26
N ILE A 148 -2.90 5.72 -6.46
CA ILE A 148 -3.73 6.69 -7.21
C ILE A 148 -3.67 8.05 -6.53
N GLY A 149 -3.89 8.10 -5.21
CA GLY A 149 -3.83 9.34 -4.44
C GLY A 149 -2.46 10.04 -4.57
N MET A 150 -1.36 9.29 -4.49
CA MET A 150 0.00 9.85 -4.61
C MET A 150 0.27 10.39 -6.01
N PHE A 151 -0.14 9.66 -7.06
CA PHE A 151 -0.04 10.14 -8.43
C PHE A 151 -0.84 11.43 -8.64
N VAL A 152 -2.12 11.46 -8.22
CA VAL A 152 -2.98 12.65 -8.39
C VAL A 152 -2.43 13.85 -7.62
N THR A 153 -1.85 13.62 -6.44
CA THR A 153 -1.32 14.71 -5.59
C THR A 153 0.00 15.28 -6.10
N LEU A 154 0.91 14.44 -6.63
CA LEU A 154 2.22 14.88 -7.14
C LEU A 154 2.19 15.23 -8.63
N SER A 155 1.21 14.70 -9.37
CA SER A 155 0.98 14.90 -10.80
C SER A 155 2.26 14.76 -11.64
N ASN A 156 2.86 13.58 -11.64
CA ASN A 156 4.09 13.31 -12.40
C ASN A 156 4.01 12.00 -13.20
N ILE A 157 4.79 11.94 -14.30
CA ILE A 157 4.74 10.82 -15.24
C ILE A 157 5.27 9.54 -14.60
N ILE A 158 6.35 9.62 -13.82
CA ILE A 158 6.93 8.44 -13.17
C ILE A 158 5.95 7.81 -12.17
N GLY A 159 5.20 8.62 -11.42
CA GLY A 159 4.14 8.17 -10.52
C GLY A 159 3.03 7.47 -11.29
N LEU A 160 2.61 8.02 -12.44
CA LEU A 160 1.64 7.33 -13.30
C LEU A 160 2.14 5.95 -13.73
N LEU A 161 3.40 5.85 -14.17
CA LEU A 161 4.00 4.59 -14.57
C LEU A 161 4.07 3.59 -13.42
N LEU A 162 4.45 4.03 -12.22
CA LEU A 162 4.45 3.19 -11.01
C LEU A 162 3.04 2.71 -10.64
N CYS A 163 2.04 3.58 -10.75
CA CYS A 163 0.64 3.23 -10.52
C CYS A 163 0.19 2.16 -11.53
N CYS A 164 0.42 2.38 -12.82
CA CYS A 164 0.11 1.42 -13.88
C CYS A 164 0.83 0.08 -13.67
N ALA A 165 2.11 0.10 -13.28
CA ALA A 165 2.88 -1.09 -12.98
C ALA A 165 2.30 -1.88 -11.80
N ALA A 166 1.89 -1.19 -10.72
CA ALA A 166 1.25 -1.81 -9.57
C ALA A 166 -0.08 -2.49 -9.95
N PHE A 167 -0.92 -1.79 -10.72
CA PHE A 167 -2.18 -2.34 -11.22
C PHE A 167 -1.97 -3.54 -12.14
N TRP A 168 -1.07 -3.42 -13.12
CA TRP A 168 -0.74 -4.51 -14.03
C TRP A 168 -0.23 -5.74 -13.28
N TYR A 169 0.68 -5.55 -12.32
CA TYR A 169 1.21 -6.64 -11.51
C TYR A 169 0.13 -7.32 -10.66
N TYR A 170 -0.75 -6.53 -10.05
CA TYR A 170 -1.90 -7.02 -9.30
C TYR A 170 -2.84 -7.86 -10.17
N TYR A 171 -3.26 -7.34 -11.33
CA TYR A 171 -4.18 -8.05 -12.23
C TYR A 171 -3.55 -9.31 -12.84
N LYS A 172 -2.29 -9.24 -13.26
CA LYS A 172 -1.55 -10.40 -13.79
C LYS A 172 -1.51 -11.54 -12.78
N LYS A 173 -1.23 -11.23 -11.50
CA LYS A 173 -1.22 -12.26 -10.45
C LYS A 173 -2.61 -12.72 -10.04
N LYS A 174 -3.60 -11.83 -10.00
CA LYS A 174 -5.01 -12.20 -9.74
C LYS A 174 -5.51 -13.21 -10.78
N ASN A 175 -5.20 -13.00 -12.06
CA ASN A 175 -5.63 -13.91 -13.13
C ASN A 175 -4.97 -15.29 -12.98
N ASN A 176 -3.70 -15.34 -12.61
CA ASN A 176 -2.99 -16.60 -12.35
C ASN A 176 -3.52 -17.34 -11.10
N MET A 177 -4.17 -16.65 -10.16
CA MET A 177 -4.78 -17.30 -9.00
C MET A 177 -6.14 -17.94 -9.34
N ARG A 178 -6.93 -17.33 -10.24
CA ARG A 178 -8.22 -17.90 -10.68
C ARG A 178 -8.07 -19.18 -11.52
N ARG A 179 -7.01 -19.26 -12.35
CA ARG A 179 -6.77 -20.41 -13.24
C ARG A 179 -6.32 -21.71 -12.54
N LEU A 180 -6.11 -21.68 -11.23
CA LEU A 180 -5.69 -22.85 -10.44
C LEU A 180 -6.79 -23.32 -9.47
N GLN A 181 -7.97 -22.68 -9.53
CA GLN A 181 -9.18 -23.08 -8.80
C GLN A 181 -10.21 -23.72 -9.75
N VAL A 182 -9.83 -23.97 -11.00
CA VAL A 182 -10.54 -24.73 -12.03
C VAL A 182 -9.65 -25.91 -12.37
#